data_AF-W1WGI6-F1
#
_entry.id   AF-W1WGI6-F1
#
_cell.length_a   1.000
_cell.length_b   1.000
_cell.length_c   1.000
_cell.angle_alpha   90.00
_cell.angle_beta   90.00
_cell.angle_gamma   90.00
#
_symmetry.space_group_name_H-M   'P 1'
#
loop_
_entity.id
_entity.type
_entity.pdbx_description
1 polymer ?
#
loop_
_entity_poly.entity_id
_entity_poly.type
_entity_poly.pdbx_seq_one_letter_code
_entity_poly.pdbx_strand_id
1 'polypeptide(L)'
;CCGFHAVYPAHDSVMQMTGSINKDAATEGADCVVTPCPLCQMQLDMFQKEAKEVVGGGKDMPILHMSQLVGLALGISPAEMGMPKRHLTDTAAVTKFVG
;
A
#
# COMPACT_ATOMS: atom_id res chain seq x y z
N CYS A 1 13.13 -0.89 0.65
CA CYS A 1 13.12 0.05 -0.50
C CYS A 1 11.92 -0.32 -1.38
N CYS A 2 11.12 0.63 -1.88
CA CYS A 2 9.97 0.32 -2.74
C CYS A 2 10.35 0.16 -4.23
N GLY A 3 11.48 0.73 -4.67
CA GLY A 3 11.93 0.66 -6.06
C GLY A 3 11.36 1.71 -7.02
N PHE A 4 10.52 2.64 -6.57
CA PHE A 4 9.83 3.62 -7.44
C PHE A 4 10.75 4.33 -8.46
N HIS A 5 11.90 4.85 -8.02
CA HIS A 5 12.83 5.57 -8.91
C HIS A 5 13.48 4.70 -9.99
N ALA A 6 13.40 3.39 -9.86
CA ALA A 6 13.96 2.42 -10.80
C ALA A 6 12.88 1.64 -11.57
N VAL A 7 11.59 2.03 -11.46
CA VAL A 7 10.48 1.26 -12.06
C VAL A 7 10.60 1.11 -13.57
N TYR A 8 11.13 2.12 -14.27
CA TYR A 8 11.40 2.04 -15.71
C TYR A 8 12.71 1.29 -16.06
N PRO A 9 13.88 1.65 -15.50
CA PRO A 9 15.14 1.02 -15.90
C PRO A 9 15.35 -0.40 -15.35
N ALA A 10 14.66 -0.78 -14.27
CA ALA A 10 14.85 -2.06 -13.59
C ALA A 10 13.50 -2.67 -13.17
N HIS A 11 12.55 -2.65 -14.11
CA HIS A 11 11.14 -3.00 -13.90
C HIS A 11 10.93 -4.31 -13.11
N ASP A 12 11.50 -5.42 -13.58
CA ASP A 12 11.27 -6.74 -12.97
C ASP A 12 11.80 -6.82 -11.53
N SER A 13 12.97 -6.24 -11.28
CA SER A 13 13.53 -6.11 -9.93
C SER A 13 12.63 -5.28 -9.02
N VAL A 14 12.01 -4.22 -9.54
CA VAL A 14 11.08 -3.37 -8.80
C VAL A 14 9.76 -4.09 -8.51
N MET A 15 9.23 -4.86 -9.46
CA MET A 15 8.04 -5.68 -9.23
C MET A 15 8.30 -6.78 -8.20
N GLN A 16 9.47 -7.41 -8.23
CA GLN A 16 9.88 -8.36 -7.19
C GLN A 16 9.91 -7.70 -5.81
N MET A 17 10.49 -6.49 -5.68
CA MET A 17 10.54 -5.77 -4.40
C MET A 17 9.15 -5.36 -3.92
N THR A 18 8.34 -4.76 -4.80
CA THR A 18 6.96 -4.32 -4.52
C THR A 18 6.11 -5.49 -4.07
N GLY A 19 6.16 -6.59 -4.81
CA GLY A 19 5.37 -7.79 -4.55
C GLY A 19 5.79 -8.45 -3.24
N SER A 20 7.09 -8.56 -2.98
CA SER A 20 7.60 -9.17 -1.74
C SER A 20 7.12 -8.40 -0.51
N ILE A 21 7.23 -7.05 -0.52
CA ILE A 21 6.77 -6.21 0.60
C ILE A 21 5.29 -6.44 0.91
N ASN A 22 4.43 -6.39 -0.11
CA ASN A 22 2.99 -6.55 0.09
C ASN A 22 2.61 -7.98 0.48
N LYS A 23 3.26 -8.98 -0.14
CA LYS A 23 3.03 -10.39 0.15
C LYS A 23 3.45 -10.75 1.56
N ASP A 24 4.62 -10.29 2.00
CA ASP A 24 5.12 -10.54 3.35
C ASP A 24 4.17 -9.90 4.37
N ALA A 25 3.78 -8.63 4.17
CA ALA A 25 2.80 -7.97 5.04
C ALA A 25 1.47 -8.74 5.13
N ALA A 26 0.94 -9.19 3.99
CA ALA A 26 -0.29 -9.98 3.95
C ALA A 26 -0.14 -11.36 4.63
N THR A 27 1.01 -12.02 4.45
CA THR A 27 1.29 -13.35 4.99
C THR A 27 1.45 -13.32 6.51
N GLU A 28 2.06 -12.27 7.04
CA GLU A 28 2.23 -12.04 8.47
C GLU A 28 0.96 -11.46 9.15
N GLY A 29 -0.13 -11.28 8.39
CA GLY A 29 -1.42 -10.85 8.93
C GLY A 29 -1.50 -9.37 9.28
N ALA A 30 -0.68 -8.51 8.65
CA ALA A 30 -0.81 -7.07 8.81
C ALA A 30 -2.15 -6.57 8.25
N ASP A 31 -2.70 -5.52 8.86
CA ASP A 31 -3.94 -4.89 8.39
C ASP A 31 -3.71 -3.85 7.28
N CYS A 32 -2.51 -3.25 7.26
CA CYS A 32 -2.07 -2.31 6.25
C CYS A 32 -0.55 -2.15 6.27
N VAL A 33 0.00 -1.56 5.21
CA VAL A 33 1.38 -1.06 5.17
C VAL A 33 1.35 0.45 5.29
N VAL A 34 2.24 1.02 6.10
CA VAL A 34 2.29 2.48 6.34
C VAL A 34 3.64 3.01 5.91
N THR A 35 3.64 4.11 5.17
CA THR A 35 4.87 4.75 4.68
C THR A 35 4.81 6.27 4.80
N PRO A 36 5.90 6.94 5.24
CA PRO A 36 5.98 8.40 5.25
C PRO A 36 6.35 9.01 3.88
N CYS A 37 6.59 8.17 2.87
CA CYS A 37 6.99 8.60 1.53
C CYS A 37 5.81 8.42 0.55
N PRO A 38 5.36 9.49 -0.14
CA PRO A 38 4.26 9.41 -1.11
C PRO A 38 4.63 8.56 -2.33
N LEU A 39 5.90 8.52 -2.73
CA LEU A 39 6.36 7.67 -3.83
C LEU A 39 6.35 6.18 -3.47
N CYS A 40 6.68 5.85 -2.21
CA CYS A 40 6.52 4.48 -1.71
C CYS A 40 5.05 4.07 -1.68
N GLN A 41 4.15 4.96 -1.24
CA GLN A 41 2.72 4.69 -1.27
C GLN A 41 2.25 4.41 -2.69
N MET A 42 2.57 5.31 -3.62
CA MET A 42 2.20 5.15 -5.03
C MET A 42 2.75 3.85 -5.63
N GLN A 43 4.02 3.52 -5.39
CA GLN A 43 4.61 2.27 -5.91
C GLN A 43 3.92 1.03 -5.36
N LEU A 44 3.74 0.97 -4.04
CA LEU A 44 3.19 -0.20 -3.36
C LEU A 44 1.68 -0.34 -3.59
N ASP A 45 0.95 0.73 -3.89
CA ASP A 45 -0.49 0.70 -4.15
C ASP A 45 -0.82 0.49 -5.64
N MET A 46 -0.15 1.20 -6.55
CA MET A 46 -0.49 1.19 -7.97
C MET A 46 -0.12 -0.12 -8.67
N PHE A 47 1.00 -0.72 -8.29
CA PHE A 47 1.55 -1.89 -9.00
C PHE A 47 1.20 -3.22 -8.34
N GLN A 48 0.28 -3.29 -7.36
CA GLN A 48 0.00 -4.55 -6.65
C GLN A 48 -0.41 -5.67 -7.58
N LYS A 49 -1.26 -5.38 -8.58
CA LYS A 49 -1.73 -6.39 -9.52
C LYS A 49 -0.56 -7.06 -10.24
N GLU A 50 0.30 -6.26 -10.86
CA GLU A 50 1.47 -6.74 -11.60
C GLU A 50 2.51 -7.38 -10.68
N ALA A 51 2.83 -6.72 -9.56
CA ALA A 51 3.82 -7.21 -8.62
C ALA A 51 3.43 -8.55 -7.99
N LYS A 52 2.13 -8.80 -7.76
CA LYS A 52 1.62 -10.10 -7.29
C LYS A 52 1.88 -11.22 -8.30
N GLU A 53 1.76 -10.97 -9.60
CA GLU A 53 2.04 -11.98 -10.62
C GLU A 53 3.51 -12.44 -10.55
N VAL A 54 4.42 -11.51 -10.27
CA VAL A 54 5.86 -11.78 -10.13
C VAL A 54 6.19 -12.62 -8.88
N VAL A 55 5.51 -12.39 -7.75
CA VAL A 55 5.81 -13.08 -6.47
C VAL A 55 4.92 -14.29 -6.17
N GLY A 56 4.14 -14.76 -7.15
CA GLY A 56 3.29 -15.95 -7.00
C GLY A 56 1.98 -15.71 -6.26
N GLY A 57 1.40 -14.52 -6.40
CA GLY A 57 0.10 -14.13 -5.85
C GLY A 57 0.15 -13.50 -4.46
N GLY A 58 -1.04 -13.33 -3.87
CA GLY A 58 -1.22 -12.69 -2.57
C GLY A 58 -2.56 -11.96 -2.48
N LYS A 59 -2.89 -11.46 -1.30
CA LYS A 59 -4.00 -10.51 -1.11
C LYS A 59 -3.48 -9.09 -1.34
N ASP A 60 -4.37 -8.21 -1.80
CA ASP A 60 -4.04 -6.80 -1.86
C ASP A 60 -3.94 -6.23 -0.44
N MET A 61 -2.97 -5.34 -0.25
CA MET A 61 -2.70 -4.69 1.03
C MET A 61 -3.10 -3.22 0.98
N PRO A 62 -3.88 -2.70 1.95
CA PRO A 62 -4.07 -1.26 2.08
C PRO A 62 -2.72 -0.57 2.32
N ILE A 63 -2.36 0.42 1.50
CA ILE A 63 -1.10 1.16 1.64
C ILE A 63 -1.41 2.61 2.05
N LEU A 64 -1.12 2.96 3.30
CA LEU A 64 -1.40 4.28 3.84
C LEU A 64 -0.16 5.17 3.82
N HIS A 65 -0.37 6.46 3.51
CA HIS A 65 0.58 7.47 3.92
C HIS A 65 0.55 7.60 5.45
N MET A 66 1.70 7.87 6.07
CA MET A 66 1.81 8.08 7.52
C MET A 66 0.82 9.15 8.02
N SER A 67 0.63 10.23 7.27
CA SER A 67 -0.34 11.27 7.65
C SER A 67 -1.79 10.79 7.64
N GLN A 68 -2.14 9.83 6.77
CA GLN A 68 -3.49 9.24 6.76
C GLN A 68 -3.72 8.42 8.04
N LEU A 69 -2.74 7.61 8.45
CA LEU A 69 -2.82 6.87 9.71
C LEU A 69 -2.96 7.82 10.91
N VAL A 70 -2.15 8.88 10.97
CA VAL A 70 -2.25 9.90 12.02
C VAL A 70 -3.61 10.59 11.99
N GLY A 71 -4.14 10.90 10.80
CA GLY A 71 -5.48 11.48 10.63
C GLY A 71 -6.58 10.58 11.18
N LEU A 72 -6.53 9.27 10.89
CA LEU A 72 -7.47 8.28 11.44
C LEU A 72 -7.39 8.27 12.98
N ALA A 73 -6.17 8.28 13.55
CA ALA A 73 -5.98 8.30 15.00
C ALA A 73 -6.48 9.59 15.67
N LEU A 74 -6.53 10.70 14.93
CA LEU A 74 -7.09 11.98 15.38
C LEU A 74 -8.60 12.12 15.11
N GLY A 75 -9.25 11.09 14.56
CA GLY A 75 -10.68 11.08 14.28
C GLY A 75 -11.09 11.75 12.97
N ILE A 76 -10.15 12.02 12.05
CA ILE A 76 -10.47 12.50 10.70
C ILE A 76 -11.05 11.35 9.89
N SER A 77 -12.17 11.58 9.20
CA SER A 77 -12.84 10.50 8.46
C SER A 77 -12.03 10.07 7.21
N PRO A 78 -12.11 8.79 6.81
CA PRO A 78 -11.49 8.33 5.56
C PRO A 78 -11.93 9.12 4.32
N ALA A 79 -13.18 9.60 4.31
CA ALA A 79 -13.74 10.39 3.21
C ALA A 79 -13.07 11.76 3.08
N GLU A 80 -12.82 12.47 4.18
CA GLU A 80 -12.11 13.75 4.19
C GLU A 80 -10.66 13.62 3.68
N MET A 81 -10.02 12.47 3.97
CA MET A 81 -8.67 12.15 3.47
C MET A 81 -8.68 11.57 2.06
N GLY A 82 -9.84 11.46 1.41
CA GLY A 82 -9.99 10.93 0.05
C GLY A 82 -9.67 9.44 -0.09
N MET A 83 -9.57 8.68 1.00
CA MET A 83 -9.12 7.28 0.98
C MET A 83 -9.98 6.39 0.06
N PRO A 84 -11.33 6.45 0.09
CA PRO A 84 -12.17 5.59 -0.75
C PRO A 84 -12.09 5.88 -2.26
N LYS A 85 -11.52 7.02 -2.67
CA LYS A 85 -11.50 7.47 -4.07
C LYS A 85 -10.11 7.59 -4.67
N ARG A 86 -9.07 7.60 -3.84
CA ARG A 86 -7.69 7.93 -4.27
C ARG A 86 -6.72 6.76 -4.16
N HIS A 87 -7.06 5.74 -3.38
CA HIS A 87 -6.29 4.50 -3.32
C HIS A 87 -6.72 3.58 -4.45
N LEU A 88 -5.77 2.86 -5.03
CA LEU A 88 -5.99 1.84 -6.06
C LEU A 88 -6.50 0.56 -5.41
N THR A 89 -6.09 0.32 -4.17
CA THR A 89 -6.53 -0.79 -3.32
C THR A 89 -7.61 -0.34 -2.34
N ASP A 90 -8.54 -1.24 -2.02
CA ASP A 90 -9.54 -0.98 -0.98
C ASP A 90 -8.87 -0.77 0.39
N THR A 91 -9.31 0.26 1.10
CA THR A 91 -8.84 0.62 2.45
C THR A 91 -9.88 0.30 3.53
N ALA A 92 -10.96 -0.41 3.20
CA ALA A 92 -11.99 -0.78 4.19
C ALA A 92 -11.42 -1.55 5.40
N ALA A 93 -10.37 -2.35 5.22
CA ALA A 93 -9.77 -3.12 6.32
C ALA A 93 -9.21 -2.24 7.46
N VAL A 94 -8.83 -0.99 7.18
CA VAL A 94 -8.32 -0.04 8.19
C VAL A 94 -9.41 0.85 8.80
N THR A 95 -10.63 0.86 8.26
CA THR A 95 -11.72 1.66 8.85
C THR A 95 -12.18 1.10 10.20
N LYS A 96 -11.89 -0.16 10.50
CA LYS A 96 -12.12 -0.77 11.83
C LYS A 96 -11.37 -0.06 12.97
N PHE A 97 -10.33 0.72 12.66
CA PHE A 97 -9.58 1.51 13.63
C PHE A 97 -10.21 2.88 13.90
N VAL A 98 -11.22 3.25 13.13
CA VAL A 98 -11.98 4.49 13.27
C VAL A 98 -13.29 4.12 13.99
N GLY A 99 -13.43 4.60 15.23
CA GLY A 99 -14.65 4.45 16.04
C GLY A 99 -15.68 5.50 15.71
#